data_AF-A0AAD3DFT1-F1
#
_entry.id   AF-A0AAD3DFT1-F1
#
_cell.length_a   1.000
_cell.length_b   1.000
_cell.length_c   1.000
_cell.angle_alpha   90.00
_cell.angle_beta   90.00
_cell.angle_gamma   90.00
#
_symmetry.space_group_name_H-M   'P 1'
#
loop_
_entity.id
_entity.type
_entity.pdbx_description
1 polymer ?
#
loop_
_entity_poly.entity_id
_entity_poly.type
_entity_poly.pdbx_seq_one_letter_code
_entity_poly.pdbx_strand_id
1 'polypeptide(L)'
;AYPANVRLHYGHPDAFNKLFVMTRGGVAKATRQLHVSEDIFGGMNHSLRGGRIKFREYISCGKGRDMGFDSINAFESKISAGFGEVALSRDLLRMAVRVDLWRCLHLYHSLAGNYFNTWLVMGSVYAHVFALLFFALARAAVYHTVVYWPSPPPSPAGTPVVASA
;
A
#
# COMPACT_ATOMS: atom_id res chain seq x y z
N ALA A 1 7.83 24.18 1.87
CA ALA A 1 6.98 23.29 2.67
C ALA A 1 6.92 21.95 1.94
N TYR A 2 7.71 20.98 2.40
CA TYR A 2 7.87 19.64 1.81
C TYR A 2 7.28 18.62 2.79
N PRO A 3 6.80 17.44 2.34
CA PRO A 3 5.68 16.72 2.95
C PRO A 3 5.96 16.35 4.41
N ALA A 4 5.29 17.04 5.34
CA ALA A 4 5.07 16.71 6.76
C ALA A 4 6.25 16.27 7.65
N ASN A 5 7.47 16.04 7.14
CA ASN A 5 8.64 15.43 7.80
C ASN A 5 8.34 14.12 8.56
N VAL A 6 7.26 13.42 8.21
CA VAL A 6 6.79 12.19 8.89
C VAL A 6 6.46 11.05 7.92
N ARG A 7 6.86 11.16 6.65
CA ARG A 7 6.79 10.06 5.69
C ARG A 7 7.95 9.11 5.95
N LEU A 8 7.69 8.07 6.73
CA LEU A 8 8.62 6.99 7.01
C LEU A 8 8.05 5.74 6.34
N HIS A 9 8.76 5.15 5.37
CA HIS A 9 8.27 3.94 4.69
C HIS A 9 9.41 3.02 4.29
N TYR A 10 9.12 1.73 4.25
CA TYR A 10 10.09 0.67 4.02
C TYR A 10 10.71 0.74 2.62
N GLY A 11 12.05 0.65 2.54
CA GLY A 11 12.77 0.53 1.26
C GLY A 11 13.02 1.86 0.52
N HIS A 12 12.69 3.01 1.12
CA HIS A 12 12.98 4.33 0.55
C HIS A 12 14.43 4.75 0.80
N PRO A 13 15.11 5.38 -0.18
CA PRO A 13 16.39 6.02 0.06
C PRO A 13 16.22 7.33 0.85
N ASP A 14 16.02 7.19 2.15
CA ASP A 14 16.04 8.29 3.09
C ASP A 14 17.46 8.83 3.25
N ALA A 15 17.64 10.14 2.98
CA ALA A 15 18.93 10.78 3.15
C ALA A 15 19.09 11.34 4.57
N PHE A 16 19.96 10.70 5.35
CA PHE A 16 20.29 11.10 6.73
C PHE A 16 21.52 12.02 6.80
N ASN A 17 21.53 12.93 7.77
CA ASN A 17 22.75 13.68 8.10
C ASN A 17 23.70 12.76 8.89
N LYS A 18 24.79 12.34 8.25
CA LYS A 18 25.79 11.43 8.84
C LYS A 18 26.31 11.92 10.19
N LEU A 19 26.71 13.19 10.29
CA LEU A 19 27.26 13.75 11.53
C LEU A 19 26.22 13.72 12.65
N PHE A 20 24.98 14.12 12.34
CA PHE A 20 23.89 14.13 13.32
C PHE A 20 23.58 12.72 13.87
N VAL A 21 23.56 11.73 12.98
CA VAL A 21 23.27 10.32 13.30
C VAL A 21 24.40 9.70 14.13
N MET A 22 25.66 9.88 13.71
CA MET A 22 26.81 9.28 14.40
C MET A 22 26.95 9.81 15.82
N THR A 23 26.75 11.12 16.05
CA THR A 23 26.89 11.71 17.39
C THR A 23 25.69 11.45 18.31
N ARG A 24 24.65 10.76 17.84
CA ARG A 24 23.41 10.56 18.61
C ARG A 24 22.96 9.11 18.71
N GLY A 25 23.85 8.15 18.48
CA GLY A 25 23.56 6.72 18.69
C GLY A 25 23.01 6.00 17.45
N GLY A 26 23.35 6.45 16.25
CA GLY A 26 23.16 5.68 15.02
C GLY A 26 21.75 5.75 14.41
N VAL A 27 21.59 5.02 13.29
CA VAL A 27 20.34 4.97 12.50
C VAL A 27 19.35 4.01 13.15
N ALA A 28 19.75 2.79 13.51
CA ALA A 28 18.82 1.76 13.95
C ALA A 28 19.21 1.12 15.29
N LYS A 29 18.24 0.43 15.93
CA LYS A 29 18.47 -0.41 17.10
C LYS A 29 19.19 -1.69 16.66
N ALA A 30 20.25 -2.07 17.36
CA ALA A 30 21.03 -3.27 17.07
C ALA A 30 20.22 -4.55 17.40
N THR A 31 19.56 -5.13 16.39
CA THR A 31 18.97 -6.46 16.48
C THR A 31 18.91 -7.10 15.10
N ARG A 32 19.45 -8.32 14.98
CA ARG A 32 19.71 -9.00 13.69
C ARG A 32 18.47 -9.66 13.08
N GLN A 33 17.42 -9.91 13.88
CA GLN A 33 16.21 -10.62 13.44
C GLN A 33 14.90 -9.87 13.70
N LEU A 34 14.89 -8.83 14.53
CA LEU A 34 13.64 -8.30 15.11
C LEU A 34 13.11 -7.02 14.44
N HIS A 35 13.81 -6.39 13.50
CA HIS A 35 13.28 -5.17 12.85
C HIS A 35 13.37 -5.31 11.34
N VAL A 36 12.38 -5.98 10.75
CA VAL A 36 12.18 -5.93 9.28
C VAL A 36 11.96 -4.47 8.84
N SER A 37 11.55 -3.58 9.74
CA SER A 37 11.31 -2.15 9.50
C SER A 37 12.39 -1.21 10.07
N GLU A 38 13.67 -1.58 10.02
CA GLU A 38 14.78 -0.78 10.57
C GLU A 38 14.80 0.67 10.06
N ASP A 39 14.50 0.87 8.77
CA ASP A 39 14.43 2.19 8.13
C ASP A 39 13.40 3.10 8.79
N ILE A 40 12.24 2.54 9.15
CA ILE A 40 11.15 3.26 9.82
C ILE A 40 11.55 3.60 11.25
N PHE A 41 12.15 2.65 11.98
CA PHE A 41 12.65 2.91 13.34
C PHE A 41 13.75 3.96 13.37
N GLY A 42 14.65 3.95 12.38
CA GLY A 42 15.66 4.99 12.25
C GLY A 42 15.08 6.34 11.87
N GLY A 43 14.07 6.33 11.02
CA GLY A 43 13.25 7.48 10.69
C GLY A 43 12.63 8.15 11.92
N MET A 44 11.96 7.35 12.75
CA MET A 44 11.32 7.81 13.99
C MET A 44 12.36 8.34 14.98
N ASN A 45 13.45 7.61 15.22
CA ASN A 45 14.49 8.05 16.15
C ASN A 45 15.17 9.34 15.71
N HIS A 46 15.48 9.47 14.42
CA HIS A 46 16.07 10.67 13.87
C HIS A 46 15.13 11.88 14.04
N SER A 47 13.84 11.70 13.74
CA SER A 47 12.81 12.74 13.89
C SER A 47 12.58 13.13 15.34
N LEU A 48 12.52 12.16 16.25
CA LEU A 48 12.36 12.38 17.69
C LEU A 48 13.53 13.13 18.32
N ARG A 49 14.72 13.05 17.72
CA ARG A 49 15.92 13.80 18.14
C ARG A 49 16.00 15.20 17.54
N GLY A 50 14.97 15.64 16.81
CA GLY A 50 14.95 16.94 16.13
C GLY A 50 15.65 16.97 14.78
N GLY A 51 16.06 15.82 14.27
CA GLY A 51 16.62 15.68 12.93
C GLY A 51 15.53 15.80 11.85
N ARG A 52 15.92 16.16 10.63
CA ARG A 52 15.04 16.15 9.46
C ARG A 52 15.59 15.24 8.37
N ILE A 53 14.74 14.37 7.85
CA ILE A 53 15.10 13.43 6.78
C ILE A 53 14.67 14.04 5.46
N LYS A 54 15.57 14.08 4.50
CA LYS A 54 15.22 14.51 3.14
C LYS A 54 14.69 13.30 2.39
N PHE A 55 13.41 13.37 2.08
CA PHE A 55 12.73 12.42 1.22
C PHE A 55 13.11 12.69 -0.25
N ARG A 56 13.65 11.69 -0.94
CA ARG A 56 14.01 11.74 -2.37
C ARG A 56 13.36 10.56 -3.10
N GLU A 57 12.35 10.83 -3.90
CA GLU A 57 11.78 9.84 -4.84
C GLU A 57 12.75 9.63 -6.00
N TYR A 58 13.22 8.40 -6.16
CA TYR A 58 13.92 7.98 -7.36
C TYR A 58 12.95 7.18 -8.21
N ILE A 59 12.52 7.76 -9.33
CA ILE A 59 11.51 7.19 -10.23
C ILE A 59 12.07 5.99 -11.02
N SER A 60 13.39 5.91 -11.21
CA SER A 60 14.03 4.89 -12.05
C SER A 60 15.35 4.39 -11.43
N CYS A 61 15.25 3.71 -10.29
CA CYS A 61 16.30 2.79 -9.87
C CYS A 61 15.75 1.37 -10.05
N GLY A 62 16.34 0.59 -10.96
CA GLY A 62 15.90 -0.76 -11.37
C GLY A 62 15.85 -1.78 -10.24
N LYS A 63 14.92 -1.62 -9.30
CA LYS A 63 14.58 -2.55 -8.23
C LYS A 63 13.50 -3.55 -8.65
N GLY A 64 12.89 -3.36 -9.82
CA GLY A 64 11.91 -4.28 -10.38
C GLY A 64 12.61 -5.59 -10.76
N ARG A 65 12.38 -6.62 -9.96
CA ARG A 65 12.70 -8.01 -10.32
C ARG A 65 11.39 -8.68 -10.67
N ASP A 66 11.35 -9.43 -11.76
CA ASP A 66 10.21 -10.30 -12.03
C ASP A 66 10.10 -11.30 -10.88
N MET A 67 9.02 -11.18 -10.11
CA MET A 67 8.79 -11.96 -8.90
C MET A 67 7.54 -12.79 -9.13
N GLY A 68 7.65 -14.10 -8.91
CA GLY A 68 6.51 -15.00 -8.87
C GLY A 68 5.62 -14.72 -7.66
N PHE A 69 4.39 -15.23 -7.68
CA PHE A 69 3.40 -15.02 -6.61
C PHE A 69 3.95 -15.32 -5.22
N ASP A 70 4.63 -16.45 -5.04
CA ASP A 70 5.19 -16.84 -3.74
C ASP A 70 6.21 -15.84 -3.20
N SER A 71 7.05 -15.28 -4.08
CA SER A 71 8.04 -14.26 -3.69
C SER A 71 7.39 -12.92 -3.35
N ILE A 72 6.31 -12.55 -4.05
CA ILE A 72 5.52 -11.34 -3.73
C ILE A 72 4.81 -11.54 -2.38
N ASN A 73 4.16 -12.68 -2.18
CA ASN A 73 3.45 -12.99 -0.94
C ASN A 73 4.40 -13.02 0.28
N ALA A 74 5.60 -13.60 0.11
CA ALA A 74 6.63 -13.58 1.14
C ALA A 74 7.12 -12.14 1.44
N PHE A 75 7.19 -11.27 0.43
CA PHE A 75 7.54 -9.86 0.60
C PHE A 75 6.45 -9.08 1.34
N GLU A 76 5.19 -9.24 0.95
CA GLU A 76 4.05 -8.61 1.63
C GLU A 76 3.94 -9.08 3.09
N SER A 77 4.17 -10.37 3.34
CA SER A 77 4.20 -10.94 4.69
C SER A 77 5.30 -10.30 5.55
N LYS A 78 6.49 -10.08 4.98
CA LYS A 78 7.60 -9.39 5.67
C LYS A 78 7.26 -7.95 6.04
N ILE A 79 6.72 -7.18 5.09
CA ILE A 79 6.35 -5.78 5.36
C ILE A 79 5.24 -5.73 6.41
N SER A 80 4.25 -6.62 6.33
CA SER A 80 3.15 -6.69 7.29
C SER A 80 3.64 -7.05 8.71
N ALA A 81 4.60 -7.98 8.83
CA ALA A 81 5.22 -8.30 10.11
C ALA A 81 5.99 -7.12 10.70
N GLY A 82 6.83 -6.47 9.88
CA GLY A 82 7.58 -5.27 10.30
C GLY A 82 6.65 -4.12 10.71
N PHE A 83 5.50 -3.98 10.06
CA PHE A 83 4.48 -3.02 10.47
C PHE A 83 3.89 -3.35 11.84
N GLY A 84 3.58 -4.61 12.12
CA GLY A 84 3.11 -5.04 13.44
C GLY A 84 4.06 -4.63 14.56
N GLU A 85 5.37 -4.72 14.34
CA GLU A 85 6.39 -4.25 15.28
C GLU A 85 6.35 -2.72 15.47
N VAL A 86 6.19 -1.95 14.39
CA VAL A 86 6.09 -0.49 14.45
C VAL A 86 4.82 -0.05 15.20
N ALA A 87 3.68 -0.70 14.93
CA ALA A 87 2.40 -0.41 15.58
C ALA A 87 2.45 -0.67 17.09
N LEU A 88 3.15 -1.72 17.52
CA LEU A 88 3.35 -2.05 18.94
C LEU A 88 4.48 -1.24 19.59
N SER A 89 5.22 -0.45 18.82
CA SER A 89 6.40 0.24 19.34
C SER A 89 6.05 1.47 20.17
N ARG A 90 6.80 1.65 21.27
CA ARG A 90 6.75 2.89 22.08
C ARG A 90 7.25 4.11 21.32
N ASP A 91 8.04 3.92 20.27
CA ASP A 91 8.62 5.01 19.47
C ASP A 91 7.56 5.67 18.58
N LEU A 92 6.62 4.87 18.04
CA LEU A 92 5.46 5.40 17.34
C LEU A 92 4.58 6.25 18.28
N LEU A 93 4.27 5.74 19.47
CA LEU A 93 3.51 6.50 20.47
C LEU A 93 4.20 7.83 20.82
N ARG A 94 5.50 7.78 21.09
CA ARG A 94 6.35 8.95 21.38
C ARG A 94 6.38 9.97 20.25
N MET A 95 6.27 9.52 19.00
CA MET A 95 6.23 10.39 17.83
C MET A 95 4.85 10.98 17.63
N ALA A 96 3.79 10.17 17.72
CA ALA A 96 2.39 10.58 17.58
C ALA A 96 2.01 11.69 18.56
N VAL A 97 2.50 11.64 19.81
CA VAL A 97 2.22 12.67 20.84
C VAL A 97 2.97 13.99 20.57
N ARG A 98 4.01 14.01 19.73
CA ARG A 98 4.86 15.19 19.48
C ARG A 98 4.59 15.89 18.15
N VAL A 99 3.67 15.37 17.34
CA VAL A 99 3.35 15.92 16.01
C VAL A 99 1.97 16.57 16.03
N ASP A 100 1.78 17.60 15.20
CA ASP A 100 0.47 18.23 15.02
C ASP A 100 -0.53 17.28 14.35
N LEU A 101 -1.83 17.61 14.43
CA LEU A 101 -2.92 16.78 13.92
C LEU A 101 -2.71 16.35 12.46
N TRP A 102 -2.26 17.26 11.59
CA TRP A 102 -2.07 16.97 10.17
C TRP A 102 -0.94 15.98 9.93
N ARG A 103 0.17 16.15 10.65
CA ARG A 103 1.26 15.16 10.66
C ARG A 103 0.84 13.83 11.29
N CYS A 104 -0.01 13.87 12.31
CA CYS A 104 -0.57 12.66 12.91
C CYS A 104 -1.46 11.90 11.91
N LEU A 105 -2.27 12.60 11.11
CA LEU A 105 -3.08 11.99 10.06
C LEU A 105 -2.21 11.38 8.93
N HIS A 106 -1.10 12.04 8.58
CA HIS A 106 -0.12 11.47 7.65
C HIS A 106 0.55 10.21 8.21
N LEU A 107 0.89 10.20 9.50
CA LEU A 107 1.39 9.00 10.17
C LEU A 107 0.34 7.90 10.14
N TYR A 108 -0.91 8.19 10.50
CA TYR A 108 -2.02 7.22 10.44
C TYR A 108 -2.14 6.60 9.05
N HIS A 109 -2.24 7.43 8.01
CA HIS A 109 -2.42 6.94 6.64
C HIS A 109 -1.22 6.11 6.14
N SER A 110 0.01 6.49 6.51
CA SER A 110 1.22 5.75 6.09
C SER A 110 1.45 4.47 6.90
N LEU A 111 0.75 4.33 8.02
CA LEU A 111 0.90 3.25 8.98
C LEU A 111 -0.42 2.47 9.07
N ALA A 112 -1.08 2.46 10.22
CA ALA A 112 -2.24 1.62 10.50
C ALA A 112 -3.41 1.82 9.53
N GLY A 113 -3.62 3.05 9.08
CA GLY A 113 -4.69 3.40 8.15
C GLY A 113 -4.58 2.67 6.82
N ASN A 114 -3.36 2.47 6.29
CA ASN A 114 -3.16 1.73 5.04
C ASN A 114 -3.67 0.28 5.16
N TYR A 115 -3.29 -0.41 6.24
CA TYR A 115 -3.69 -1.81 6.46
C TYR A 115 -5.18 -1.94 6.76
N PHE A 116 -5.72 -1.03 7.56
CA PHE A 116 -7.16 -1.02 7.87
C PHE A 116 -7.99 -0.80 6.60
N ASN A 117 -7.58 0.15 5.75
CA ASN A 117 -8.24 0.41 4.47
C ASN A 117 -8.16 -0.82 3.54
N THR A 118 -6.99 -1.44 3.40
CA THR A 118 -6.83 -2.66 2.60
C THR A 118 -7.72 -3.79 3.12
N TRP A 119 -7.81 -3.97 4.44
CA TRP A 119 -8.68 -4.97 5.05
C TRP A 119 -10.16 -4.69 4.76
N LEU A 120 -10.61 -3.44 4.86
CA LEU A 120 -11.98 -3.04 4.51
C LEU A 120 -12.30 -3.28 3.03
N VAL A 121 -11.36 -2.92 2.13
CA VAL A 121 -11.52 -3.16 0.69
C VAL A 121 -11.64 -4.65 0.40
N MET A 122 -10.73 -5.48 0.92
CA MET A 122 -10.80 -6.93 0.72
C MET A 122 -12.05 -7.54 1.35
N GLY A 123 -12.45 -7.07 2.53
CA GLY A 123 -13.70 -7.47 3.17
C GLY A 123 -14.93 -7.15 2.32
N SER A 124 -14.97 -5.98 1.68
CA SER A 124 -16.06 -5.60 0.77
C SER A 124 -16.11 -6.48 -0.48
N VAL A 125 -14.95 -6.87 -1.03
CA VAL A 125 -14.85 -7.79 -2.17
C VAL A 125 -15.38 -9.17 -1.77
N TYR A 126 -14.96 -9.72 -0.63
CA TYR A 126 -15.45 -11.01 -0.16
C TYR A 126 -16.96 -11.00 0.12
N ALA A 127 -17.46 -9.96 0.78
CA ALA A 127 -18.89 -9.80 1.02
C ALA A 127 -19.68 -9.71 -0.30
N HIS A 128 -19.15 -9.00 -1.30
CA HIS A 128 -19.77 -8.89 -2.62
C HIS A 128 -19.82 -10.25 -3.33
N VAL A 129 -18.71 -10.99 -3.37
CA VAL A 129 -18.67 -12.34 -3.97
C VAL A 129 -19.64 -13.28 -3.26
N PHE A 130 -19.70 -13.24 -1.94
CA PHE A 130 -20.64 -14.03 -1.17
C PHE A 130 -22.10 -13.66 -1.48
N ALA A 131 -22.41 -12.36 -1.57
CA ALA A 131 -23.74 -11.90 -1.94
C ALA A 131 -24.14 -12.40 -3.34
N LEU A 132 -23.23 -12.32 -4.33
CA LEU A 132 -23.47 -12.84 -5.67
C LEU A 132 -23.75 -14.35 -5.64
N LEU A 133 -22.95 -15.12 -4.91
CA LEU A 133 -23.15 -16.56 -4.74
C LEU A 133 -24.50 -16.88 -4.08
N PHE A 134 -24.85 -16.14 -3.03
CA PHE A 134 -26.11 -16.31 -2.31
C PHE A 134 -27.32 -16.06 -3.23
N PHE A 135 -27.32 -14.95 -3.98
CA PHE A 135 -28.41 -14.64 -4.92
C PHE A 135 -28.46 -15.61 -6.10
N ALA A 136 -27.31 -16.11 -6.57
CA ALA A 136 -27.24 -17.14 -7.59
C ALA A 136 -27.88 -18.46 -7.12
N LEU A 137 -27.56 -18.91 -5.91
CA LEU A 137 -28.13 -20.10 -5.29
C LEU A 137 -29.63 -19.94 -4.99
N ALA A 138 -30.04 -18.75 -4.58
CA ALA A 138 -31.45 -18.41 -4.35
C ALA A 138 -32.26 -18.25 -5.66
N ARG A 139 -31.63 -18.37 -6.84
CA ARG A 139 -32.23 -18.08 -8.16
C ARG A 139 -32.85 -16.67 -8.27
N ALA A 140 -32.38 -15.74 -7.45
CA ALA A 140 -32.80 -14.34 -7.44
C ALA A 140 -31.84 -13.44 -8.24
N ALA A 141 -30.75 -14.01 -8.78
CA ALA A 141 -29.84 -13.30 -9.66
C ALA A 141 -30.40 -13.22 -11.10
N VAL A 142 -30.61 -12.00 -11.59
CA VAL A 142 -30.91 -11.74 -13.00
C VAL A 142 -29.59 -11.54 -13.72
N TYR A 143 -29.23 -12.46 -14.62
CA TYR A 143 -28.05 -12.34 -15.46
C TYR A 143 -28.41 -11.61 -16.74
N HIS A 144 -27.84 -10.42 -16.95
CA HIS A 144 -27.95 -9.71 -18.21
C HIS A 144 -26.70 -10.00 -19.05
N THR A 145 -26.81 -10.90 -20.01
CA THR A 145 -25.72 -11.21 -20.94
C THR A 145 -25.66 -10.13 -22.02
N VAL A 146 -24.64 -9.27 -21.96
CA VAL A 146 -24.33 -8.34 -23.04
C VAL A 146 -23.31 -9.01 -23.95
N VAL A 147 -23.77 -9.45 -25.13
CA VAL A 147 -22.89 -9.99 -26.16
C VAL A 147 -22.26 -8.82 -26.90
N TYR A 148 -20.97 -8.56 -26.62
CA TYR A 148 -20.19 -7.62 -27.41
C TYR A 148 -19.72 -8.32 -28.68
N TRP A 149 -20.29 -7.93 -29.81
CA TRP A 149 -19.76 -8.31 -31.11
C TRP A 149 -18.66 -7.31 -31.52
N PRO A 150 -17.46 -7.79 -31.90
CA PRO A 150 -16.39 -6.91 -32.42
C PRO A 150 -16.77 -6.27 -33.77
N SER A 151 -17.80 -6.77 -34.43
CA SER A 151 -18.39 -6.28 -35.68
C SER A 151 -19.91 -6.18 -35.52
N PRO A 152 -20.62 -5.34 -36.29
CA PRO A 152 -22.09 -5.29 -36.24
C PRO A 152 -22.68 -6.70 -36.43
N PRO A 153 -23.74 -7.06 -35.68
CA PRO A 153 -24.33 -8.39 -35.77
C PRO A 153 -24.75 -8.68 -37.21
N PRO A 154 -24.57 -9.94 -37.70
CA PRO A 154 -25.01 -10.30 -39.04
C PRO A 154 -26.50 -10.00 -39.19
N SER A 155 -26.87 -9.36 -40.30
CA SER A 155 -28.26 -9.03 -40.62
C SER A 155 -29.13 -10.30 -40.58
N PRO A 156 -30.35 -10.24 -40.04
CA PRO A 156 -31.23 -11.39 -39.94
C PRO A 156 -31.38 -12.08 -41.31
N ALA A 157 -31.22 -13.40 -41.34
CA ALA A 157 -31.38 -14.19 -42.56
C ALA A 157 -32.78 -13.95 -43.13
N GLY A 158 -32.86 -13.23 -44.26
CA GLY A 158 -34.13 -12.93 -44.93
C GLY A 158 -34.39 -11.45 -45.25
N THR A 159 -33.49 -10.52 -44.93
CA THR A 159 -33.59 -9.15 -45.48
C THR A 159 -33.02 -9.12 -46.90
N PRO A 160 -33.83 -8.94 -47.96
CA PRO A 160 -33.31 -8.82 -49.31
C PRO A 160 -32.44 -7.57 -49.39
N VAL A 161 -31.19 -7.74 -49.84
CA VAL A 161 -30.32 -6.62 -50.17
C VAL A 161 -30.94 -5.93 -51.37
N VAL A 162 -31.64 -4.82 -51.15
CA VAL A 162 -32.07 -3.93 -52.22
C VAL A 162 -30.80 -3.29 -52.77
N ALA A 163 -30.33 -3.79 -53.91
CA ALA A 163 -29.28 -3.13 -54.67
C ALA A 163 -29.85 -1.78 -55.17
N SER A 164 -29.39 -0.68 -54.58
CA SER A 164 -29.61 0.65 -55.14
C SER A 164 -28.75 0.78 -56.40
N ALA A 165 -29.41 1.04 -57.52
CA ALA A 165 -28.79 1.40 -58.79
C ALA A 165 -28.11 2.78 -58.71
#